data_AF-A0A1R3R9G1-F1
#
_entry.id   AF-A0A1R3R9G1-F1
#
_cell.length_a   1.000
_cell.length_b   1.000
_cell.length_c   1.000
_cell.angle_alpha   90.00
_cell.angle_beta   90.00
_cell.angle_gamma   90.00
#
_symmetry.space_group_name_H-M   'P 1'
#
loop_
_entity.id
_entity.type
_entity.pdbx_description
1 polymer ?
#
loop_
_entity_poly.entity_id
_entity_poly.type
_entity_poly.pdbx_seq_one_letter_code
_entity_poly.pdbx_strand_id
1 'polypeptide(L)'
;MFKQPQLQIGRDYTPLPSTSSDEEDDECLRFFIRKDPFGEVSRYLHSLDIGAPIEVRGPRIECEIPSDTQQILFIAGGTGIAPALQAGHTLLRRTSPTHKPRIHILWANRRREDCIGGVSETTTTAAVPQRSWLSGLFTSSKDKHTPGDPLKAAGTSLIVRELEALQSQYPGQVSVDYFVDEEGTSIGKQSILDSTSTALSSKEPGKGKHNLILVSGPEGFISYMAGPKLWAQGMELQGPLRGILKELDLKSWTVWKL
;
A
#
# COMPACT_ATOMS: atom_id res chain seq x y z
N MET A 1 5.98 1.73 -18.46
CA MET A 1 7.41 1.95 -18.71
C MET A 1 7.74 3.41 -18.99
N PHE A 2 8.52 4.05 -18.13
CA PHE A 2 9.22 5.30 -18.42
C PHE A 2 10.56 5.00 -19.06
N LYS A 3 10.94 5.78 -20.07
CA LYS A 3 12.22 5.61 -20.77
C LYS A 3 13.16 6.77 -20.46
N GLN A 4 14.41 6.43 -20.15
CA GLN A 4 15.52 7.38 -20.16
C GLN A 4 16.15 7.36 -21.57
N PRO A 5 16.00 8.43 -22.35
CA PRO A 5 16.37 8.42 -23.77
C PRO A 5 17.88 8.37 -24.00
N GLN A 6 18.71 8.93 -23.10
CA GLN A 6 20.16 8.94 -23.29
C GLN A 6 20.78 7.55 -23.12
N LEU A 7 20.24 6.73 -22.21
CA LEU A 7 20.73 5.37 -21.96
C LEU A 7 19.91 4.29 -22.67
N GLN A 8 18.77 4.66 -23.27
CA GLN A 8 17.82 3.72 -23.86
C GLN A 8 17.34 2.64 -22.87
N ILE A 9 17.23 3.00 -21.59
CA ILE A 9 16.77 2.11 -20.52
C ILE A 9 15.32 2.45 -20.16
N GLY A 10 14.48 1.43 -20.01
CA GLY A 10 13.10 1.55 -19.56
C GLY A 10 12.88 0.95 -18.17
N ARG A 11 11.99 1.56 -17.37
CA ARG A 11 11.52 1.01 -16.09
C ARG A 11 10.02 1.13 -15.96
N ASP A 12 9.38 0.07 -15.48
CA ASP A 12 7.96 0.09 -15.16
C ASP A 12 7.73 0.75 -13.80
N TYR A 13 6.68 1.57 -13.75
CA TYR A 13 6.20 2.25 -12.54
C TYR A 13 4.69 2.11 -12.53
N THR A 14 4.12 1.84 -11.36
CA THR A 14 2.68 1.72 -11.17
C THR A 14 2.08 3.12 -10.99
N PRO A 15 1.13 3.55 -11.85
CA PRO A 15 0.45 4.82 -11.66
C PRO A 15 -0.42 4.76 -10.40
N LEU A 16 -0.50 5.86 -9.66
CA LEU A 16 -1.49 6.01 -8.60
C LEU A 16 -2.90 6.09 -9.23
N PRO A 17 -3.96 5.67 -8.50
CA PRO A 17 -5.34 5.86 -8.95
C PRO A 17 -5.64 7.34 -9.27
N SER A 18 -6.63 7.61 -10.12
CA SER A 18 -7.13 8.97 -10.30
C SER A 18 -7.80 9.46 -9.01
N THR A 19 -7.61 10.74 -8.68
CA THR A 19 -8.22 11.42 -7.52
C THR A 19 -9.57 12.06 -7.81
N SER A 20 -9.92 12.24 -9.09
CA SER A 20 -11.15 12.92 -9.51
C SER A 20 -12.20 11.92 -10.00
N SER A 21 -13.47 12.27 -9.82
CA SER A 21 -14.59 11.70 -10.58
C SER A 21 -14.88 12.48 -11.86
N ASP A 22 -14.24 13.63 -12.03
CA ASP A 22 -14.49 14.58 -13.11
C ASP A 22 -13.61 14.20 -14.29
N GLU A 23 -14.25 13.99 -15.45
CA GLU A 23 -13.60 13.49 -16.68
C GLU A 23 -12.47 14.40 -17.19
N GLU A 24 -12.40 15.67 -16.77
CA GLU A 24 -11.34 16.62 -17.15
C GLU A 24 -10.02 16.43 -16.35
N ASP A 25 -10.08 15.94 -15.12
CA ASP A 25 -8.89 15.62 -14.31
C ASP A 25 -8.33 14.22 -14.65
N ASP A 26 -9.03 13.46 -15.51
CA ASP A 26 -8.62 12.13 -16.00
C ASP A 26 -7.46 12.20 -17.03
N GLU A 27 -7.00 13.42 -17.37
CA GLU A 27 -5.90 13.66 -18.29
C GLU A 27 -4.50 13.49 -17.65
N CYS A 28 -4.40 13.40 -16.32
CA CYS A 28 -3.12 13.37 -15.61
C CYS A 28 -2.80 12.01 -14.97
N LEU A 29 -1.66 11.42 -15.36
CA LEU A 29 -1.10 10.25 -14.67
C LEU A 29 -0.22 10.68 -13.49
N ARG A 30 -0.52 10.17 -12.30
CA ARG A 30 0.25 10.41 -11.08
C ARG A 30 1.11 9.20 -10.74
N PHE A 31 2.32 9.41 -10.20
CA PHE A 31 3.22 8.33 -9.82
C PHE A 31 3.89 8.62 -8.48
N PHE A 32 4.07 7.57 -7.67
CA PHE A 32 4.84 7.63 -6.44
C PHE A 32 6.21 6.97 -6.65
N ILE A 33 7.22 7.79 -6.97
CA ILE A 33 8.55 7.31 -7.36
C ILE A 33 9.58 7.76 -6.34
N ARG A 34 10.26 6.79 -5.73
CA ARG A 34 11.44 7.07 -4.88
C ARG A 34 12.65 7.33 -5.77
N LYS A 35 13.45 8.34 -5.42
CA LYS A 35 14.78 8.54 -5.99
C LYS A 35 15.73 7.48 -5.47
N ASP A 36 16.04 6.48 -6.28
CA ASP A 36 17.08 5.50 -5.98
C ASP A 36 18.45 6.12 -6.31
N PRO A 37 19.39 6.21 -5.36
CA PRO A 37 20.73 6.73 -5.60
C PRO A 37 21.49 6.05 -6.74
N PHE A 38 21.17 4.78 -7.02
CA PHE A 38 21.78 3.94 -8.06
C PHE A 38 20.82 3.63 -9.23
N GLY A 39 19.57 4.10 -9.17
CA GLY A 39 18.57 3.82 -10.19
C GLY A 39 18.57 4.86 -11.32
N GLU A 40 19.07 4.47 -12.49
CA GLU A 40 19.19 5.32 -13.68
C GLU A 40 17.91 6.10 -14.04
N VAL A 41 16.80 5.39 -14.25
CA VAL A 41 15.51 6.03 -14.62
C VAL A 41 14.94 6.89 -13.48
N SER A 42 15.04 6.43 -12.23
CA SER A 42 14.51 7.20 -11.09
C SER A 42 15.25 8.53 -10.91
N ARG A 43 16.58 8.54 -11.10
CA ARG A 43 17.40 9.75 -11.03
C ARG A 43 17.10 10.68 -12.19
N TYR A 44 16.97 10.13 -13.40
CA TYR A 44 16.55 10.87 -14.58
C TYR A 44 15.24 11.62 -14.31
N LEU A 45 14.19 10.92 -13.86
CA LEU A 45 12.89 11.54 -13.57
C LEU A 45 12.98 12.64 -12.51
N HIS A 46 13.81 12.47 -11.48
CA HIS A 46 14.04 13.50 -10.44
C HIS A 46 14.93 14.66 -10.87
N SER A 47 15.58 14.58 -12.04
CA SER A 47 16.39 15.67 -12.60
C SER A 47 15.65 16.51 -13.63
N LEU A 48 14.45 16.09 -14.04
CA LEU A 48 13.65 16.81 -15.02
C LEU A 48 13.05 18.06 -14.41
N ASP A 49 13.10 19.15 -15.17
CA ASP A 49 12.35 20.36 -14.87
C ASP A 49 10.87 20.18 -15.18
N ILE A 50 10.03 20.97 -14.52
CA ILE A 50 8.58 21.00 -14.79
C ILE A 50 8.35 21.38 -16.25
N GLY A 51 7.48 20.65 -16.93
CA GLY A 51 7.18 20.83 -18.35
C GLY A 51 8.11 20.07 -19.31
N ALA A 52 9.14 19.39 -18.80
CA ALA A 52 10.00 18.55 -19.63
C ALA A 52 9.21 17.37 -20.24
N PRO A 53 9.41 17.06 -21.54
CA PRO A 53 8.76 15.92 -22.16
C PRO A 53 9.30 14.60 -21.60
N ILE A 54 8.41 13.62 -21.44
CA ILE A 54 8.74 12.26 -20.99
C ILE A 54 8.19 11.22 -21.97
N GLU A 55 8.98 10.19 -22.25
CA GLU A 55 8.53 9.03 -23.03
C GLU A 55 7.96 7.96 -22.10
N VAL A 56 6.67 7.67 -22.24
CA VAL A 56 5.96 6.65 -21.48
C VAL A 56 5.32 5.64 -22.43
N ARG A 57 5.47 4.36 -22.11
CA ARG A 57 4.79 3.23 -22.78
C ARG A 57 3.94 2.47 -21.78
N GLY A 58 2.69 2.19 -22.16
CA GLY A 58 1.73 1.47 -21.33
C GLY A 58 0.29 1.75 -21.79
N PRO A 59 -0.72 1.34 -21.01
CA PRO A 59 -0.61 0.59 -19.75
C PRO A 59 -0.18 -0.88 -19.97
N ARG A 60 0.33 -1.52 -18.92
CA ARG A 60 0.61 -2.96 -18.89
C ARG A 60 -0.01 -3.54 -17.63
N ILE A 61 -0.86 -4.55 -17.80
CA ILE A 61 -1.49 -5.27 -16.69
C ILE A 61 -0.56 -6.42 -16.32
N GLU A 62 -0.09 -6.43 -15.07
CA GLU A 62 0.74 -7.53 -14.53
C GLU A 62 -0.10 -8.55 -13.75
N CYS A 63 -1.15 -8.08 -13.06
CA CYS A 63 -2.03 -8.90 -12.24
C CYS A 63 -3.47 -8.42 -12.41
N GLU A 64 -4.35 -9.35 -12.81
CA GLU A 64 -5.79 -9.13 -12.79
C GLU A 64 -6.36 -9.60 -11.46
N ILE A 65 -7.27 -8.81 -10.88
CA ILE A 65 -7.98 -9.20 -9.66
C ILE A 65 -9.24 -9.97 -10.08
N PRO A 66 -9.35 -11.30 -9.82
CA PRO A 66 -10.51 -12.10 -10.22
C PRO A 66 -11.82 -11.48 -9.75
N SER A 67 -12.88 -11.54 -10.56
CA SER A 67 -14.17 -10.87 -10.30
C SER A 67 -14.86 -11.36 -9.02
N ASP A 68 -14.62 -12.61 -8.63
CA ASP A 68 -15.12 -13.27 -7.42
C ASP A 68 -14.25 -13.00 -6.17
N THR A 69 -13.18 -12.22 -6.29
CA THR A 69 -12.30 -11.86 -5.16
C THR A 69 -13.08 -11.09 -4.10
N GLN A 70 -13.09 -11.61 -2.88
CA GLN A 70 -13.75 -10.98 -1.73
C GLN A 70 -12.78 -10.26 -0.81
N GLN A 71 -11.56 -10.79 -0.70
CA GLN A 71 -10.59 -10.34 0.28
C GLN A 71 -9.21 -10.24 -0.36
N ILE A 72 -8.57 -9.09 -0.18
CA ILE A 72 -7.18 -8.87 -0.51
C ILE A 72 -6.41 -8.59 0.77
N LEU A 73 -5.37 -9.37 1.05
CA LEU A 73 -4.29 -8.96 1.94
C LEU A 73 -3.15 -8.44 1.07
N PHE A 74 -2.86 -7.16 1.17
CA PHE A 74 -1.78 -6.54 0.42
C PHE A 74 -0.57 -6.32 1.32
N ILE A 75 0.56 -6.92 0.99
CA ILE A 75 1.83 -6.77 1.71
C ILE A 75 2.73 -5.87 0.87
N ALA A 76 2.85 -4.60 1.28
CA ALA A 76 3.55 -3.56 0.53
C ALA A 76 4.86 -3.17 1.22
N GLY A 77 5.95 -3.09 0.46
CA GLY A 77 7.23 -2.53 0.87
C GLY A 77 7.53 -1.22 0.13
N GLY A 78 7.71 -0.12 0.86
CA GLY A 78 8.05 1.19 0.31
C GLY A 78 7.05 1.66 -0.75
N THR A 79 7.51 1.94 -1.97
CA THR A 79 6.67 2.39 -3.09
C THR A 79 5.72 1.29 -3.63
N GLY A 80 5.85 0.04 -3.16
CA GLY A 80 4.90 -1.06 -3.43
C GLY A 80 3.47 -0.79 -2.92
N ILE A 81 3.25 0.31 -2.19
CA ILE A 81 1.93 0.83 -1.83
C ILE A 81 1.11 1.33 -3.03
N ALA A 82 1.76 1.75 -4.13
CA ALA A 82 1.04 2.22 -5.31
C ALA A 82 0.17 1.12 -5.96
N PRO A 83 0.67 -0.10 -6.21
CA PRO A 83 -0.19 -1.20 -6.62
C PRO A 83 -1.23 -1.62 -5.56
N ALA A 84 -0.99 -1.39 -4.27
CA ALA A 84 -1.99 -1.63 -3.22
C ALA A 84 -3.19 -0.68 -3.36
N LEU A 85 -2.93 0.60 -3.63
CA LEU A 85 -3.97 1.58 -3.93
C LEU A 85 -4.74 1.19 -5.20
N GLN A 86 -4.06 0.79 -6.27
CA GLN A 86 -4.74 0.28 -7.47
C GLN A 86 -5.62 -0.94 -7.19
N ALA A 87 -5.13 -1.89 -6.40
CA ALA A 87 -5.87 -3.08 -6.01
C ALA A 87 -7.11 -2.70 -5.19
N GLY A 88 -6.96 -1.78 -4.23
CA GLY A 88 -8.06 -1.23 -3.44
C GLY A 88 -9.13 -0.58 -4.30
N HIS A 89 -8.77 0.36 -5.18
CA HIS A 89 -9.73 0.99 -6.09
C HIS A 89 -10.42 -0.02 -7.02
N THR A 90 -9.68 -1.00 -7.54
CA THR A 90 -10.24 -2.02 -8.45
C THR A 90 -11.22 -2.95 -7.74
N LEU A 91 -10.88 -3.39 -6.53
CA LEU A 91 -11.70 -4.28 -5.73
C LEU A 91 -12.96 -3.57 -5.22
N LEU A 92 -12.81 -2.37 -4.65
CA LEU A 92 -13.86 -1.69 -3.90
C LEU A 92 -14.91 -1.04 -4.80
N ARG A 93 -14.60 -0.77 -6.08
CA ARG A 93 -15.62 -0.40 -7.09
C ARG A 93 -16.73 -1.44 -7.25
N ARG A 94 -16.52 -2.67 -6.76
CA ARG A 94 -17.51 -3.75 -6.79
C ARG A 94 -18.48 -3.72 -5.59
N THR A 95 -18.28 -2.79 -4.65
CA THR A 95 -19.13 -2.65 -3.46
C THR A 95 -20.59 -2.45 -3.85
N SER A 96 -21.48 -3.22 -3.23
CA SER A 96 -22.93 -3.08 -3.33
C SER A 96 -23.58 -3.30 -1.95
N PRO A 97 -24.90 -3.08 -1.80
CA PRO A 97 -25.59 -3.36 -0.54
C PRO A 97 -25.43 -4.80 -0.05
N THR A 98 -25.24 -5.77 -0.95
CA THR A 98 -25.15 -7.21 -0.64
C THR A 98 -23.74 -7.78 -0.78
N HIS A 99 -22.80 -7.05 -1.40
CA HIS A 99 -21.43 -7.49 -1.61
C HIS A 99 -20.46 -6.41 -1.15
N LYS A 100 -19.68 -6.72 -0.11
CA LYS A 100 -18.73 -5.78 0.50
C LYS A 100 -17.33 -6.39 0.55
N PRO A 101 -16.56 -6.32 -0.55
CA PRO A 101 -15.21 -6.85 -0.56
C PRO A 101 -14.31 -6.02 0.34
N ARG A 102 -13.21 -6.61 0.81
CA ARG A 102 -12.31 -5.97 1.78
C ARG A 102 -10.86 -6.05 1.34
N ILE A 103 -10.12 -4.98 1.61
CA ILE A 103 -8.66 -4.96 1.47
C ILE A 103 -8.02 -4.59 2.80
N HIS A 104 -7.01 -5.35 3.20
CA HIS A 104 -6.15 -5.05 4.34
C HIS A 104 -4.74 -4.86 3.82
N ILE A 105 -4.14 -3.71 4.08
CA ILE A 105 -2.80 -3.35 3.65
C ILE A 105 -1.84 -3.41 4.84
N LEU A 106 -0.80 -4.23 4.76
CA LEU A 106 0.36 -4.20 5.64
C LEU A 106 1.47 -3.44 4.92
N TRP A 107 1.77 -2.21 5.38
CA TRP A 107 2.69 -1.32 4.70
C TRP A 107 4.00 -1.13 5.48
N ALA A 108 5.05 -1.78 4.99
CA ALA A 108 6.41 -1.67 5.52
C ALA A 108 7.15 -0.48 4.89
N ASN A 109 7.75 0.34 5.74
CA ASN A 109 8.50 1.54 5.41
C ASN A 109 9.85 1.50 6.13
N ARG A 110 10.87 2.10 5.52
CA ARG A 110 12.16 2.24 6.21
C ARG A 110 12.10 3.33 7.27
N ARG A 111 11.45 4.44 6.94
CA ARG A 111 11.41 5.68 7.75
C ARG A 111 9.99 6.15 7.98
N ARG A 112 9.76 6.78 9.13
CA ARG A 112 8.46 7.37 9.48
C ARG A 112 8.01 8.46 8.51
N GLU A 113 8.95 9.20 7.92
CA GLU A 113 8.64 10.26 6.95
C GLU A 113 7.81 9.78 5.76
N ASP A 114 7.96 8.51 5.35
CA ASP A 114 7.22 7.92 4.24
C ASP A 114 5.70 7.80 4.56
N CYS A 115 5.37 7.54 5.83
CA CYS A 115 4.01 7.25 6.30
C CYS A 115 3.57 8.16 7.46
N ILE A 116 4.11 9.38 7.55
CA ILE A 116 3.77 10.31 8.62
C ILE A 116 2.27 10.62 8.62
N GLY A 117 1.65 10.58 9.81
CA GLY A 117 0.20 10.67 10.01
C GLY A 117 -0.54 9.31 10.02
N GLY A 118 0.09 8.24 9.53
CA GLY A 118 -0.50 6.89 9.53
C GLY A 118 -0.57 6.27 10.92
N VAL A 119 -1.73 5.72 11.27
CA VAL A 119 -2.00 5.01 12.53
C VAL A 119 -2.53 3.62 12.22
N SER A 120 -1.88 2.59 12.78
CA SER A 120 -2.26 1.18 12.56
C SER A 120 -3.59 0.85 13.24
N GLU A 121 -4.52 0.24 12.52
CA GLU A 121 -5.86 -0.07 13.02
C GLU A 121 -5.89 -1.32 13.91
N THR A 122 -5.06 -2.33 13.64
CA THR A 122 -5.13 -3.64 14.30
C THR A 122 -4.48 -3.64 15.69
N THR A 123 -3.54 -2.72 15.96
CA THR A 123 -2.82 -2.62 17.25
C THR A 123 -3.69 -2.06 18.38
N THR A 124 -4.85 -1.47 18.07
CA THR A 124 -5.71 -0.78 19.06
C THR A 124 -6.63 -1.72 19.85
N THR A 125 -6.53 -3.05 19.68
CA THR A 125 -7.29 -4.03 20.48
C THR A 125 -6.57 -4.51 21.76
N ALA A 126 -5.38 -3.98 22.06
CA ALA A 126 -4.73 -4.11 23.36
C ALA A 126 -4.96 -2.84 24.20
N ALA A 127 -6.07 -2.82 24.95
CA ALA A 127 -6.42 -1.97 26.10
C ALA A 127 -5.73 -0.59 26.26
N VAL A 128 -6.47 0.50 26.02
CA VAL A 128 -6.25 1.82 26.68
C VAL A 128 -7.61 2.45 27.04
N PRO A 129 -7.79 2.99 28.26
CA PRO A 129 -9.07 3.48 28.77
C PRO A 129 -9.54 4.74 28.05
N GLN A 130 -10.88 4.88 27.96
CA GLN A 130 -11.54 6.07 27.45
C GLN A 130 -11.00 7.34 28.13
N ARG A 131 -10.35 8.22 27.36
CA ARG A 131 -10.25 9.63 27.73
C ARG A 131 -11.42 10.35 27.12
N SER A 132 -12.41 10.60 27.98
CA SER A 132 -13.58 11.42 27.68
C SER A 132 -13.17 12.83 27.26
N TRP A 133 -13.73 13.26 26.14
CA TRP A 133 -13.76 14.61 25.57
C TRP A 133 -14.36 15.74 26.44
N LEU A 134 -14.54 15.54 27.75
CA LEU A 134 -15.19 16.51 28.66
C LEU A 134 -14.21 17.30 29.53
N SER A 135 -13.22 17.96 28.94
CA SER A 135 -12.38 18.95 29.67
C SER A 135 -12.04 20.20 28.86
N GLY A 136 -12.94 20.62 27.98
CA GLY A 136 -12.83 21.85 27.18
C GLY A 136 -13.47 23.09 27.80
N LEU A 137 -13.68 23.14 29.12
CA LEU A 137 -14.14 24.35 29.81
C LEU A 137 -13.18 24.65 30.96
N PHE A 138 -12.62 25.87 30.90
CA PHE A 138 -11.95 26.65 31.95
C PHE A 138 -10.43 26.90 31.81
N THR A 139 -10.16 28.19 31.57
CA THR A 139 -8.97 29.01 31.95
C THR A 139 -7.65 28.70 31.23
N SER A 140 -6.68 29.59 31.09
CA SER A 140 -6.52 31.05 31.01
C SER A 140 -5.01 31.24 30.86
N SER A 141 -4.58 32.11 29.95
CA SER A 141 -3.23 32.63 29.67
C SER A 141 -2.05 32.18 30.56
N LYS A 142 -1.01 31.63 29.91
CA LYS A 142 0.36 32.17 30.02
C LYS A 142 1.28 31.64 28.92
N ASP A 143 1.81 32.56 28.13
CA ASP A 143 2.92 32.34 27.20
C ASP A 143 4.14 31.74 27.89
N LYS A 144 4.63 30.62 27.33
CA LYS A 144 6.04 30.23 27.35
C LYS A 144 6.37 29.54 26.03
N HIS A 145 7.20 30.22 25.24
CA HIS A 145 7.88 29.63 24.08
C HIS A 145 8.71 28.43 24.53
N THR A 146 8.31 27.25 24.08
CA THR A 146 9.12 26.04 24.06
C THR A 146 9.56 25.83 22.60
N PRO A 147 10.82 25.48 22.30
CA PRO A 147 11.21 25.17 20.92
C PRO A 147 10.34 24.03 20.42
N GLY A 148 9.60 24.28 19.34
CA GLY A 148 8.70 23.31 18.73
C GLY A 148 9.49 22.10 18.25
N ASP A 149 9.05 20.93 18.70
CA ASP A 149 9.47 19.64 18.19
C ASP A 149 9.42 19.65 16.64
N PRO A 150 10.55 19.42 15.92
CA PRO A 150 10.59 19.47 14.46
C PRO A 150 9.58 18.53 13.78
N LEU A 151 9.14 17.50 14.50
CA LEU A 151 8.15 16.53 14.04
C LEU A 151 6.71 17.06 13.98
N LYS A 152 6.40 18.20 14.64
CA LYS A 152 5.07 18.83 14.58
C LYS A 152 4.84 19.72 13.36
N ALA A 153 5.88 20.05 12.60
CA ALA A 153 5.77 20.86 11.39
C ALA A 153 5.50 20.03 10.11
N ALA A 154 5.69 18.71 10.16
CA ALA A 154 5.48 17.84 9.02
C ALA A 154 4.01 17.39 8.96
N GLY A 155 3.27 17.91 7.97
CA GLY A 155 1.90 17.46 7.69
C GLY A 155 1.84 15.99 7.24
N THR A 156 0.64 15.40 7.23
CA THR A 156 0.38 14.02 6.79
C THR A 156 0.96 13.74 5.39
N SER A 157 1.63 12.59 5.23
CA SER A 157 2.17 12.09 3.95
C SER A 157 1.08 12.02 2.88
N LEU A 158 1.42 12.36 1.64
CA LEU A 158 0.45 12.32 0.53
C LEU A 158 -0.18 10.93 0.37
N ILE A 159 0.62 9.86 0.49
CA ILE A 159 0.10 8.50 0.38
C ILE A 159 -0.82 8.13 1.54
N VAL A 160 -0.54 8.61 2.75
CA VAL A 160 -1.45 8.43 3.89
C VAL A 160 -2.78 9.13 3.61
N ARG A 161 -2.78 10.33 3.01
CA ARG A 161 -4.03 11.02 2.62
C ARG A 161 -4.81 10.24 1.55
N GLU A 162 -4.14 9.61 0.59
CA GLU A 162 -4.80 8.75 -0.40
C GLU A 162 -5.46 7.53 0.27
N LEU A 163 -4.79 6.92 1.25
CA LEU A 163 -5.34 5.81 2.04
C LEU A 163 -6.54 6.26 2.88
N GLU A 164 -6.44 7.39 3.56
CA GLU A 164 -7.53 8.00 4.35
C GLU A 164 -8.74 8.35 3.48
N ALA A 165 -8.51 8.86 2.27
CA ALA A 165 -9.56 9.12 1.30
C ALA A 165 -10.26 7.83 0.86
N LEU A 166 -9.50 6.77 0.57
CA LEU A 166 -10.06 5.46 0.21
C LEU A 166 -10.85 4.84 1.38
N GLN A 167 -10.35 4.94 2.60
CA GLN A 167 -11.05 4.51 3.82
C GLN A 167 -12.37 5.28 4.02
N SER A 168 -12.33 6.60 3.82
CA SER A 168 -13.51 7.46 3.93
C SER A 168 -14.55 7.14 2.86
N GLN A 169 -14.12 6.82 1.64
CA GLN A 169 -15.00 6.42 0.54
C GLN A 169 -15.63 5.04 0.76
N TYR A 170 -14.92 4.12 1.42
CA TYR A 170 -15.38 2.75 1.66
C TYR A 170 -15.28 2.34 3.15
N PRO A 171 -16.11 2.91 4.04
CA PRO A 171 -16.01 2.67 5.48
C PRO A 171 -16.09 1.18 5.86
N GLY A 172 -15.11 0.71 6.63
CA GLY A 172 -15.03 -0.68 7.12
C GLY A 172 -14.59 -1.73 6.09
N GLN A 173 -14.26 -1.32 4.86
CA GLN A 173 -13.77 -2.21 3.80
C GLN A 173 -12.26 -2.09 3.56
N VAL A 174 -11.62 -1.08 4.16
CA VAL A 174 -10.19 -0.81 4.02
C VAL A 174 -9.57 -0.72 5.42
N SER A 175 -8.52 -1.49 5.66
CA SER A 175 -7.69 -1.38 6.86
C SER A 175 -6.22 -1.27 6.48
N VAL A 176 -5.46 -0.51 7.26
CA VAL A 176 -4.02 -0.31 7.04
C VAL A 176 -3.27 -0.46 8.34
N ASP A 177 -2.21 -1.27 8.32
CA ASP A 177 -1.22 -1.34 9.39
C ASP A 177 0.14 -0.88 8.87
N TYR A 178 0.77 0.02 9.60
CA TYR A 178 2.03 0.65 9.26
C TYR A 178 3.17 0.00 10.05
N PHE A 179 4.24 -0.36 9.36
CA PHE A 179 5.47 -0.91 9.93
C PHE A 179 6.63 -0.03 9.49
N VAL A 180 7.48 0.38 10.43
CA VAL A 180 8.62 1.27 10.25
C VAL A 180 9.88 0.59 10.82
N ASP A 181 10.82 0.26 9.93
CA ASP A 181 12.04 -0.48 10.28
C ASP A 181 12.91 0.28 11.29
N GLU A 182 13.12 1.59 11.10
CA GLU A 182 13.91 2.43 12.03
C GLU A 182 13.25 2.58 13.41
N GLU A 183 11.96 2.25 13.54
CA GLU A 183 11.24 2.18 14.82
C GLU A 183 11.17 0.75 15.38
N GLY A 184 11.83 -0.22 14.73
CA GLY A 184 11.89 -1.61 15.18
C GLY A 184 10.60 -2.41 14.95
N THR A 185 9.71 -1.95 14.06
CA THR A 185 8.48 -2.68 13.71
C THR A 185 8.61 -3.31 12.33
N SER A 186 8.13 -4.55 12.18
CA SER A 186 8.23 -5.32 10.94
C SER A 186 7.01 -6.19 10.74
N ILE A 187 6.65 -6.44 9.48
CA ILE A 187 5.57 -7.39 9.14
C ILE A 187 6.01 -8.80 9.52
N GLY A 188 5.36 -9.37 10.53
CA GLY A 188 5.66 -10.70 11.05
C GLY A 188 4.59 -11.73 10.69
N LYS A 189 4.86 -12.99 11.08
CA LYS A 189 3.90 -14.09 10.97
C LYS A 189 2.55 -13.77 11.62
N GLN A 190 2.59 -13.20 12.83
CA GLN A 190 1.38 -12.92 13.61
C GLN A 190 0.47 -11.91 12.92
N SER A 191 1.02 -10.78 12.45
CA SER A 191 0.23 -9.77 11.71
C SER A 191 -0.43 -10.35 10.46
N ILE A 192 0.25 -11.27 9.75
CA ILE A 192 -0.33 -11.94 8.58
C ILE A 192 -1.44 -12.93 9.01
N LEU A 193 -1.21 -13.72 10.07
CA LEU A 193 -2.20 -14.64 10.61
C LEU A 193 -3.46 -13.92 11.11
N ASP A 194 -3.31 -12.81 11.82
CA ASP A 194 -4.43 -12.01 12.34
C ASP A 194 -5.28 -11.45 11.18
N SER A 195 -4.61 -10.93 10.15
CA SER A 195 -5.26 -10.38 8.95
C SER A 195 -6.02 -11.46 8.18
N THR A 196 -5.44 -12.66 8.06
CA THR A 196 -6.02 -13.77 7.28
C THR A 196 -7.10 -14.55 8.04
N SER A 197 -7.04 -14.59 9.37
CA SER A 197 -8.02 -15.26 10.23
C SER A 197 -9.29 -14.44 10.44
N THR A 198 -9.15 -13.10 10.54
CA THR A 198 -10.30 -12.18 10.57
C THR A 198 -11.19 -12.38 9.34
N ALA A 199 -10.55 -12.65 8.20
CA ALA A 199 -11.18 -12.94 6.94
C ALA A 199 -12.01 -14.24 6.92
N LEU A 200 -11.59 -15.27 7.66
CA LEU A 200 -12.29 -16.56 7.76
C LEU A 200 -13.51 -16.53 8.72
N SER A 201 -13.56 -15.55 9.62
CA SER A 201 -14.63 -15.44 10.62
C SER A 201 -15.93 -14.79 10.08
N SER A 202 -15.91 -14.21 8.88
CA SER A 202 -17.13 -13.75 8.21
C SER A 202 -17.94 -14.96 7.74
N LYS A 203 -19.05 -15.22 8.44
CA LYS A 203 -19.95 -16.39 8.43
C LYS A 203 -20.57 -16.85 7.09
N GLU A 204 -20.05 -16.48 5.92
CA GLU A 204 -20.62 -16.92 4.66
C GLU A 204 -19.64 -17.77 3.82
N PRO A 205 -19.63 -19.10 4.02
CA PRO A 205 -18.93 -20.03 3.14
C PRO A 205 -19.72 -20.16 1.83
N GLY A 206 -19.55 -19.19 0.95
CA GLY A 206 -19.91 -19.34 -0.45
C GLY A 206 -18.87 -20.22 -1.14
N LYS A 207 -19.29 -21.36 -1.69
CA LYS A 207 -18.49 -22.09 -2.69
C LYS A 207 -18.10 -21.08 -3.79
N GLY A 208 -16.80 -20.78 -3.95
CA GLY A 208 -16.29 -19.91 -5.00
C GLY A 208 -15.85 -18.49 -4.59
N LYS A 209 -15.61 -18.21 -3.30
CA LYS A 209 -15.00 -16.93 -2.88
C LYS A 209 -13.47 -17.02 -2.97
N HIS A 210 -12.86 -16.12 -3.74
CA HIS A 210 -11.40 -16.07 -3.91
C HIS A 210 -10.77 -15.06 -2.93
N ASN A 211 -9.76 -15.51 -2.17
CA ASN A 211 -8.97 -14.65 -1.30
C ASN A 211 -7.55 -14.55 -1.85
N LEU A 212 -7.02 -13.34 -1.92
CA LEU A 212 -5.76 -13.04 -2.60
C LEU A 212 -4.78 -12.36 -1.67
N ILE A 213 -3.54 -12.86 -1.63
CA ILE A 213 -2.41 -12.17 -1.01
C ILE A 213 -1.57 -11.59 -2.14
N LEU A 214 -1.44 -10.28 -2.18
CA LEU A 214 -0.58 -9.57 -3.12
C LEU A 214 0.66 -9.08 -2.38
N VAL A 215 1.85 -9.30 -2.95
CA VAL A 215 3.11 -8.85 -2.36
C VAL A 215 3.82 -7.95 -3.37
N SER A 216 4.14 -6.71 -2.98
CA SER A 216 4.86 -5.75 -3.83
C SER A 216 5.92 -4.99 -3.04
N GLY A 217 7.09 -4.80 -3.63
CA GLY A 217 8.18 -4.03 -3.03
C GLY A 217 9.53 -4.36 -3.66
N PRO A 218 10.65 -3.96 -3.04
CA PRO A 218 11.98 -4.36 -3.49
C PRO A 218 12.13 -5.89 -3.56
N GLU A 219 12.99 -6.40 -4.45
CA GLU A 219 13.18 -7.85 -4.65
C GLU A 219 13.47 -8.60 -3.35
N GLY A 220 14.34 -8.04 -2.50
CA GLY A 220 14.65 -8.63 -1.19
C GLY A 220 13.43 -8.73 -0.27
N PHE A 221 12.53 -7.75 -0.31
CA PHE A 221 11.28 -7.76 0.45
C PHE A 221 10.32 -8.84 -0.07
N ILE A 222 10.12 -8.92 -1.39
CA ILE A 222 9.29 -9.96 -2.03
C ILE A 222 9.84 -11.35 -1.71
N SER A 223 11.16 -11.53 -1.84
CA SER A 223 11.84 -12.81 -1.58
C SER A 223 11.67 -13.27 -0.13
N TYR A 224 11.80 -12.35 0.83
CA TYR A 224 11.58 -12.62 2.24
C TYR A 224 10.14 -13.01 2.57
N MET A 225 9.16 -12.33 1.96
CA MET A 225 7.73 -12.59 2.21
C MET A 225 7.21 -13.84 1.50
N ALA A 226 7.51 -14.00 0.21
CA ALA A 226 6.83 -14.94 -0.69
C ALA A 226 7.77 -15.77 -1.57
N GLY A 227 9.09 -15.59 -1.44
CA GLY A 227 10.10 -16.17 -2.33
C GLY A 227 10.30 -15.38 -3.62
N PRO A 228 11.44 -15.58 -4.31
CA PRO A 228 11.78 -14.80 -5.49
C PRO A 228 10.82 -15.08 -6.65
N LYS A 229 10.69 -14.09 -7.54
CA LYS A 229 10.20 -14.31 -8.90
C LYS A 229 11.31 -15.00 -9.73
N LEU A 230 10.97 -15.55 -10.89
CA LEU A 230 11.92 -16.25 -11.76
C LEU A 230 12.04 -15.55 -13.10
N TRP A 231 13.26 -15.38 -13.58
CA TRP A 231 13.49 -14.93 -14.95
C TRP A 231 13.52 -16.13 -15.90
N ALA A 232 12.58 -16.21 -16.84
CA ALA A 232 12.54 -17.27 -17.83
C ALA A 232 11.89 -16.77 -19.13
N GLN A 233 12.38 -17.26 -20.27
CA GLN A 233 11.84 -16.89 -21.60
C GLN A 233 11.82 -15.37 -21.87
N GLY A 234 12.78 -14.63 -21.31
CA GLY A 234 12.87 -13.18 -21.47
C GLY A 234 11.82 -12.38 -20.69
N MET A 235 11.10 -13.03 -19.77
CA MET A 235 10.08 -12.40 -18.94
C MET A 235 10.27 -12.80 -17.47
N GLU A 236 9.77 -11.95 -16.58
CA GLU A 236 9.64 -12.28 -15.17
C GLU A 236 8.37 -13.12 -14.95
N LEU A 237 8.53 -14.32 -14.40
CA LEU A 237 7.46 -15.25 -14.09
C LEU A 237 7.29 -15.37 -12.57
N GLN A 238 6.09 -15.79 -12.14
CA GLN A 238 5.88 -16.20 -10.76
C GLN A 238 6.81 -17.38 -10.41
N GLY A 239 7.63 -17.21 -9.38
CA GLY A 239 8.45 -18.30 -8.81
C GLY A 239 7.68 -19.12 -7.77
N PRO A 240 8.26 -20.22 -7.26
CA PRO A 240 7.64 -21.02 -6.20
C PRO A 240 7.40 -20.17 -4.95
N LEU A 241 6.30 -20.45 -4.23
CA LEU A 241 6.01 -19.83 -2.94
C LEU A 241 7.06 -20.26 -1.90
N ARG A 242 7.77 -19.29 -1.33
CA ARG A 242 8.74 -19.46 -0.23
C ARG A 242 8.54 -18.35 0.82
N GLY A 243 9.52 -18.14 1.70
CA GLY A 243 9.48 -17.08 2.70
C GLY A 243 8.40 -17.31 3.76
N ILE A 244 8.04 -16.25 4.46
CA ILE A 244 7.05 -16.28 5.55
C ILE A 244 5.73 -16.92 5.09
N LEU A 245 5.23 -16.54 3.91
CA LEU A 245 3.93 -17.02 3.42
C LEU A 245 3.91 -18.53 3.15
N LYS A 246 5.04 -19.14 2.80
CA LYS A 246 5.11 -20.60 2.65
C LYS A 246 5.01 -21.32 3.99
N GLU A 247 5.60 -20.75 5.04
CA GLU A 247 5.59 -21.33 6.38
C GLU A 247 4.22 -21.26 7.05
N LEU A 248 3.40 -20.28 6.69
CA LEU A 248 2.05 -20.10 7.22
C LEU A 248 1.00 -21.04 6.60
N ASP A 249 1.30 -21.70 5.48
CA ASP A 249 0.43 -22.68 4.79
C ASP A 249 -1.04 -22.24 4.66
N LEU A 250 -1.26 -21.02 4.16
CA LEU A 250 -2.58 -20.38 4.05
C LEU A 250 -3.40 -20.94 2.88
N LYS A 251 -3.93 -22.17 3.03
CA LYS A 251 -4.57 -22.93 1.94
C LYS A 251 -5.77 -22.25 1.26
N SER A 252 -6.46 -21.35 1.94
CA SER A 252 -7.60 -20.62 1.40
C SER A 252 -7.21 -19.34 0.64
N TRP A 253 -5.92 -19.05 0.54
CA TRP A 253 -5.40 -17.83 -0.06
C TRP A 253 -4.49 -18.13 -1.25
N THR A 254 -4.78 -17.48 -2.38
CA THR A 254 -3.87 -17.46 -3.52
C THR A 254 -2.83 -16.37 -3.31
N VAL A 255 -1.56 -16.65 -3.55
CA VAL A 255 -0.47 -15.66 -3.40
C VAL A 255 0.03 -15.23 -4.78
N TRP A 256 0.19 -13.92 -4.99
CA TRP A 256 0.78 -13.34 -6.20
C TRP A 256 1.83 -12.28 -5.85
N LYS A 257 2.95 -12.29 -6.58
CA LYS A 257 4.06 -11.35 -6.42
C LYS A 257 4.04 -10.32 -7.55
N LEU A 258 4.15 -9.03 -7.21
CA LEU A 258 4.18 -7.87 -8.11
C LEU A 258 5.56 -7.22 -8.08
#